data_AF-A0A9N9JMT8-F1
#
_entry.id   AF-A0A9N9JMT8-F1
#
_cell.length_a   1.000
_cell.length_b   1.000
_cell.length_c   1.000
_cell.angle_alpha   90.00
_cell.angle_beta   90.00
_cell.angle_gamma   90.00
#
_symmetry.space_group_name_H-M   'P 1'
#
loop_
_entity.id
_entity.type
_entity.pdbx_description
1 polymer ?
#
loop_
_entity_poly.entity_id
_entity_poly.type
_entity_poly.pdbx_seq_one_letter_code
_entity_poly.pdbx_strand_id
1 'polypeptide(L)'
;VPLSQPVDEPIFRDLANTTMIFLKIISTVNIPPSAQIIDQRPTGIFIANVADKVGRASQTENQMIVQYLKDLAESAYQTGKKVEKVFSTGEYLITRIGNEITSIRETLVLDTILSRRNITFLSNRINKLLFQITEFRDQFKAIIVAIDAEEKVWNGTNYGINSFPDIENYFELIKTAGRKIYKWENILNSLTIFKRGFLVTFEARREVESVFRVAELVRIELIQSKEIIRGLNKRKIVSRSDLINLEGVEKLAEVVSASWAEKDKSGIIIH
;
A
#
# COMPACT_ATOMS: atom_id res chain seq x y z
N VAL A 1 -31.25 20.14 -36.94
CA VAL A 1 -30.75 18.90 -36.32
C VAL A 1 -31.78 18.47 -35.28
N PRO A 2 -32.39 17.28 -35.38
CA PRO A 2 -33.36 16.85 -34.39
C PRO A 2 -32.67 16.71 -33.03
N LEU A 3 -33.36 17.21 -32.01
CA LEU A 3 -32.95 17.23 -30.62
C LEU A 3 -33.05 15.79 -30.05
N SER A 4 -31.97 15.00 -30.13
CA SER A 4 -31.85 13.58 -29.73
C SER A 4 -32.16 13.33 -28.25
N GLN A 5 -33.22 12.62 -27.81
CA GLN A 5 -33.68 12.57 -26.39
C GLN A 5 -32.58 12.42 -25.30
N PRO A 6 -32.76 13.01 -24.09
CA PRO A 6 -31.87 12.79 -22.95
C PRO A 6 -31.72 11.30 -22.59
N VAL A 7 -30.49 10.88 -22.25
CA VAL A 7 -30.17 9.51 -21.86
C VAL A 7 -29.68 9.50 -20.41
N ASP A 8 -30.20 8.56 -19.59
CA ASP A 8 -29.70 8.27 -18.24
C ASP A 8 -28.43 7.42 -18.34
N GLU A 9 -27.31 8.04 -18.72
CA GLU A 9 -26.01 7.38 -18.71
C GLU A 9 -25.48 7.27 -17.27
N PRO A 10 -25.18 6.05 -16.76
CA PRO A 10 -24.89 5.80 -15.35
C PRO A 10 -23.53 6.31 -14.86
N ILE A 11 -22.82 7.14 -15.63
CA ILE A 11 -21.43 7.59 -15.37
C ILE A 11 -21.19 8.04 -13.92
N PHE A 12 -22.10 8.81 -13.33
CA PHE A 12 -21.89 9.34 -11.96
C PHE A 12 -22.19 8.28 -10.90
N ARG A 13 -23.12 7.36 -11.19
CA ARG A 13 -23.40 6.19 -10.37
C ARG A 13 -22.20 5.24 -10.37
N ASP A 14 -21.64 4.96 -11.55
CA ASP A 14 -20.50 4.06 -11.71
C ASP A 14 -19.23 4.66 -11.08
N LEU A 15 -18.99 5.96 -11.30
CA LEU A 15 -17.96 6.72 -10.61
C LEU A 15 -18.10 6.62 -9.09
N ALA A 16 -19.29 6.87 -8.56
CA ALA A 16 -19.52 6.85 -7.12
C ALA A 16 -19.33 5.44 -6.55
N ASN A 17 -19.93 4.43 -7.18
CA ASN A 17 -19.85 3.04 -6.75
C ASN A 17 -18.41 2.53 -6.73
N THR A 18 -17.65 2.75 -7.82
CA THR A 18 -16.26 2.30 -7.90
C THR A 18 -15.36 3.04 -6.90
N THR A 19 -15.55 4.35 -6.72
CA THR A 19 -14.82 5.12 -5.72
C THR A 19 -15.16 4.66 -4.30
N MET A 20 -16.43 4.36 -4.00
CA MET A 20 -16.82 3.78 -2.71
C MET A 20 -16.14 2.43 -2.45
N ILE A 21 -16.09 1.55 -3.45
CA ILE A 21 -15.42 0.24 -3.32
C ILE A 21 -13.95 0.45 -2.96
N PHE A 22 -13.26 1.33 -3.68
CA PHE A 22 -11.86 1.66 -3.38
C PHE A 22 -11.68 2.19 -1.96
N LEU A 23 -12.49 3.17 -1.53
CA LEU A 23 -12.39 3.75 -0.19
C LEU A 23 -12.67 2.70 0.91
N LYS A 24 -13.64 1.80 0.70
CA LYS A 24 -13.92 0.70 1.65
C LYS A 24 -12.74 -0.26 1.77
N ILE A 25 -12.14 -0.65 0.64
CA ILE A 25 -11.00 -1.55 0.62
C ILE A 25 -9.77 -0.89 1.28
N ILE A 26 -9.51 0.38 0.98
CA ILE A 26 -8.47 1.16 1.68
C ILE A 26 -8.74 1.22 3.18
N SER A 27 -9.97 1.50 3.60
CA SER A 27 -10.31 1.61 5.02
C SER A 27 -10.02 0.33 5.81
N THR A 28 -10.08 -0.83 5.15
CA THR A 28 -9.90 -2.14 5.77
C THR A 28 -8.52 -2.75 5.57
N VAL A 29 -7.65 -2.14 4.74
CA VAL A 29 -6.31 -2.68 4.51
C VAL A 29 -5.53 -2.80 5.82
N ASN A 30 -4.93 -3.97 6.02
CA ASN A 30 -4.13 -4.28 7.19
C ASN A 30 -2.67 -4.48 6.76
N ILE A 31 -1.89 -3.40 6.83
CA ILE A 31 -0.45 -3.41 6.58
C ILE A 31 0.23 -3.13 7.92
N PRO A 32 1.31 -3.85 8.27
CA PRO A 32 2.08 -3.56 9.47
C PRO A 32 2.52 -2.09 9.49
N PRO A 33 2.51 -1.43 10.65
CA PRO A 33 3.07 -0.09 10.80
C PRO A 33 4.49 -0.01 10.25
N SER A 34 4.80 1.06 9.53
CA SER A 34 6.09 1.22 8.86
C SER A 34 7.28 1.11 9.81
N ALA A 35 7.14 1.68 11.02
CA ALA A 35 8.13 1.60 12.08
C ALA A 35 8.48 0.15 12.45
N GLN A 36 7.51 -0.76 12.50
CA GLN A 36 7.77 -2.17 12.85
C GLN A 36 8.61 -2.90 11.79
N ILE A 37 8.45 -2.52 10.53
CA ILE A 37 9.23 -3.06 9.41
C ILE A 37 10.62 -2.42 9.41
N ILE A 38 10.69 -1.09 9.60
CA ILE A 38 11.96 -0.34 9.68
C ILE A 38 12.85 -0.82 10.84
N ASP A 39 12.25 -1.11 12.00
CA ASP A 39 12.95 -1.56 13.21
C ASP A 39 13.53 -2.98 13.09
N GLN A 40 13.22 -3.71 12.01
CA GLN A 40 13.94 -4.94 11.68
C GLN A 40 15.39 -4.67 11.33
N ARG A 41 15.71 -3.50 10.76
CA ARG A 41 17.08 -3.15 10.37
C ARG A 41 18.07 -3.21 11.53
N PRO A 42 17.90 -2.45 12.64
CA PRO A 42 18.83 -2.51 13.77
C PRO A 42 18.92 -3.92 14.37
N THR A 43 17.81 -4.67 14.40
CA THR A 43 17.78 -6.06 14.89
C THR A 43 18.62 -6.99 14.01
N GLY A 44 18.43 -6.94 12.69
CA GLY A 44 19.19 -7.75 11.73
C GLY A 44 20.68 -7.40 11.72
N ILE A 45 21.03 -6.11 11.78
CA ILE A 45 22.42 -5.66 11.88
C ILE A 45 23.06 -6.14 13.19
N PHE A 46 22.32 -6.09 14.31
CA PHE A 46 22.80 -6.64 15.57
C PHE A 46 23.09 -8.14 15.47
N ILE A 47 22.18 -8.93 14.92
CA ILE A 47 22.37 -10.37 14.71
C ILE A 47 23.56 -10.64 13.79
N ALA A 48 23.70 -9.88 12.70
CA ALA A 48 24.84 -9.99 11.79
C ALA A 48 26.17 -9.72 12.51
N ASN A 49 26.23 -8.70 13.38
CA ASN A 49 27.42 -8.38 14.15
C ASN A 49 27.76 -9.46 15.19
N VAL A 50 26.73 -10.13 15.76
CA VAL A 50 26.94 -11.28 16.64
C VAL A 50 27.54 -12.45 15.85
N ALA A 51 26.99 -12.76 14.68
CA ALA A 51 27.53 -13.79 13.80
C ALA A 51 28.99 -13.48 13.42
N ASP A 52 29.30 -12.25 13.02
CA ASP A 52 30.65 -11.80 12.65
C ASP A 52 31.65 -11.94 13.79
N LYS A 53 31.25 -11.54 15.02
CA LYS A 53 32.12 -11.54 16.19
C LYS A 53 32.33 -12.91 16.83
N VAL A 54 31.30 -13.76 16.83
CA VAL A 54 31.33 -15.08 17.47
C VAL A 54 31.78 -16.16 16.50
N GLY A 55 31.39 -16.02 15.23
CA GLY A 55 31.81 -16.92 14.19
C GLY A 55 33.31 -16.84 13.94
N ARG A 56 33.86 -17.90 13.35
CA ARG A 56 35.27 -17.91 12.96
C ARG A 56 35.39 -17.09 11.69
N ALA A 57 35.98 -15.90 11.78
CA ALA A 57 36.13 -14.93 10.67
C ALA A 57 36.79 -15.48 9.39
N SER A 58 37.40 -16.68 9.44
CA SER A 58 38.01 -17.38 8.30
C SER A 58 37.09 -18.38 7.57
N GLN A 59 35.84 -18.58 8.01
CA GLN A 59 34.91 -19.50 7.34
C GLN A 59 34.05 -18.76 6.31
N THR A 60 34.10 -19.19 5.05
CA THR A 60 33.26 -18.69 3.94
C THR A 60 31.77 -18.64 4.31
N GLU A 61 31.29 -19.65 5.05
CA GLU A 61 29.92 -19.73 5.57
C GLU A 61 29.57 -18.55 6.50
N ASN A 62 30.48 -18.15 7.41
CA ASN A 62 30.25 -17.00 8.29
C ASN A 62 30.05 -15.70 7.48
N GLN A 63 30.90 -15.44 6.49
CA GLN A 63 30.80 -14.25 5.66
C GLN A 63 29.49 -14.22 4.87
N MET A 64 29.05 -15.37 4.35
CA MET A 64 27.76 -15.51 3.66
C MET A 64 26.58 -15.20 4.59
N ILE A 65 26.57 -15.77 5.80
CA ILE A 65 25.52 -15.56 6.81
C ILE A 65 25.46 -14.08 7.22
N VAL A 66 26.62 -13.48 7.51
CA VAL A 66 26.72 -12.06 7.90
C VAL A 66 26.19 -11.15 6.79
N GLN A 67 26.59 -11.40 5.54
CA GLN A 67 26.15 -10.59 4.42
C GLN A 67 24.65 -10.79 4.13
N TYR A 68 24.16 -12.03 4.16
CA TYR A 68 22.73 -12.35 4.05
C TYR A 68 21.90 -11.57 5.07
N LEU A 69 22.28 -11.59 6.34
CA LEU A 69 21.55 -10.90 7.41
C LEU A 69 21.55 -9.37 7.22
N LYS A 70 22.67 -8.80 6.76
CA LYS A 70 22.77 -7.36 6.46
C LYS A 70 21.87 -6.96 5.29
N ASP A 71 21.89 -7.74 4.21
CA ASP A 71 21.08 -7.45 3.02
C ASP A 71 19.60 -7.65 3.30
N LEU A 72 19.26 -8.66 4.09
CA LEU A 72 17.88 -8.90 4.54
C LEU A 72 17.38 -7.74 5.42
N ALA A 73 18.21 -7.27 6.35
CA ALA A 73 17.92 -6.10 7.18
C ALA A 73 17.74 -4.81 6.37
N GLU A 74 18.57 -4.60 5.34
CA GLU A 74 18.44 -3.45 4.44
C GLU A 74 17.18 -3.55 3.58
N SER A 75 16.84 -4.75 3.10
CA SER A 75 15.62 -4.95 2.31
C SER A 75 14.36 -4.62 3.10
N ALA A 76 14.26 -5.09 4.36
CA ALA A 76 13.16 -4.72 5.25
C ALA A 76 13.07 -3.21 5.45
N TYR A 77 14.20 -2.53 5.68
CA TYR A 77 14.24 -1.07 5.78
C TYR A 77 13.64 -0.39 4.55
N GLN A 78 14.05 -0.81 3.34
CA GLN A 78 13.54 -0.25 2.10
C GLN A 78 12.04 -0.49 1.93
N THR A 79 11.53 -1.68 2.25
CA THR A 79 10.09 -2.00 2.27
C THR A 79 9.35 -1.10 3.24
N GLY A 80 9.85 -0.97 4.48
CA GLY A 80 9.27 -0.10 5.50
C GLY A 80 9.18 1.36 5.05
N LYS A 81 10.19 1.89 4.34
CA LYS A 81 10.14 3.24 3.76
C LYS A 81 9.08 3.40 2.66
N LYS A 82 8.74 2.34 1.90
CA LYS A 82 7.62 2.38 0.94
C LYS A 82 6.28 2.42 1.66
N VAL A 83 6.14 1.65 2.73
CA VAL A 83 4.95 1.61 3.59
C VAL A 83 4.73 2.96 4.28
N GLU A 84 5.77 3.55 4.87
CA GLU A 84 5.75 4.89 5.48
C GLU A 84 5.27 5.95 4.47
N LYS A 85 5.74 5.88 3.22
CA LYS A 85 5.32 6.80 2.15
C LYS A 85 3.82 6.69 1.85
N VAL A 86 3.27 5.47 1.82
CA VAL A 86 1.84 5.23 1.61
C VAL A 86 1.00 5.84 2.73
N PHE A 87 1.42 5.67 3.98
CA PHE A 87 0.68 6.25 5.09
C PHE A 87 0.79 7.78 5.13
N SER A 88 2.00 8.34 5.00
CA SER A 88 2.24 9.79 5.04
C SER A 88 1.55 10.59 3.94
N THR A 89 1.33 9.99 2.76
CA THR A 89 0.66 10.68 1.64
C THR A 89 -0.80 10.25 1.44
N GLY A 90 -1.21 9.11 1.98
CA GLY A 90 -2.53 8.54 1.71
C GLY A 90 -3.68 9.37 2.25
N GLU A 91 -3.56 9.95 3.45
CA GLU A 91 -4.58 10.84 4.02
C GLU A 91 -4.86 12.03 3.07
N TYR A 92 -3.79 12.68 2.62
CA TYR A 92 -3.87 13.78 1.68
C TYR A 92 -4.53 13.37 0.35
N LEU A 93 -4.19 12.19 -0.18
CA LEU A 93 -4.79 11.67 -1.41
C LEU A 93 -6.29 11.35 -1.22
N ILE A 94 -6.69 10.75 -0.11
CA ILE A 94 -8.10 10.46 0.22
C ILE A 94 -8.89 11.77 0.35
N THR A 95 -8.36 12.76 1.07
CA THR A 95 -8.97 14.08 1.19
C THR A 95 -9.18 14.72 -0.19
N ARG A 96 -8.18 14.64 -1.08
CA ARG A 96 -8.30 15.15 -2.45
C ARG A 96 -9.36 14.42 -3.26
N ILE A 97 -9.49 13.10 -3.11
CA ILE A 97 -10.57 12.34 -3.74
C ILE A 97 -11.93 12.89 -3.30
N GLY A 98 -12.15 13.05 -1.99
CA GLY A 98 -13.38 13.64 -1.44
C GLY A 98 -13.67 15.04 -1.99
N ASN A 99 -12.66 15.90 -2.11
CA ASN A 99 -12.80 17.24 -2.65
C ASN A 99 -13.17 17.28 -4.13
N GLU A 100 -12.61 16.37 -4.95
CA GLU A 100 -12.97 16.30 -6.37
C GLU A 100 -14.38 15.73 -6.55
N ILE A 101 -14.82 14.77 -5.71
CA ILE A 101 -16.20 14.27 -5.71
C ILE A 101 -17.18 15.38 -5.31
N THR A 102 -16.87 16.15 -4.27
CA THR A 102 -17.66 17.33 -3.85
C THR A 102 -17.81 18.32 -5.00
N SER A 103 -16.70 18.65 -5.66
CA SER A 103 -16.71 19.55 -6.82
C SER A 103 -17.56 19.01 -7.97
N ILE A 104 -17.56 17.70 -8.21
CA ILE A 104 -18.42 17.06 -9.21
C ILE A 104 -19.88 17.20 -8.78
N ARG A 105 -20.24 16.80 -7.56
CA ARG A 105 -21.61 16.84 -7.06
C ARG A 105 -22.19 18.26 -7.09
N GLU A 106 -21.45 19.26 -6.63
CA GLU A 106 -21.88 20.67 -6.65
C GLU A 106 -22.12 21.22 -8.06
N THR A 107 -21.43 20.67 -9.06
CA THR A 107 -21.63 21.04 -10.46
C THR A 107 -22.87 20.38 -11.07
N LEU A 108 -23.35 19.29 -10.47
CA LEU A 108 -24.52 18.54 -10.94
C LEU A 108 -25.78 19.02 -10.21
N VAL A 109 -26.78 19.45 -10.98
CA VAL A 109 -28.13 19.75 -10.48
C VAL A 109 -29.09 18.68 -11.01
N LEU A 110 -30.19 18.43 -10.30
CA LEU A 110 -31.25 17.54 -10.81
C LEU A 110 -31.71 17.99 -12.20
N ASP A 111 -31.95 17.02 -13.09
CA ASP A 111 -32.44 17.24 -14.46
C ASP A 111 -31.55 18.18 -15.31
N THR A 112 -30.25 18.25 -15.00
CA THR A 112 -29.32 19.18 -15.68
C THR A 112 -28.97 18.74 -17.10
N ILE A 113 -29.23 19.63 -18.05
CA ILE A 113 -28.59 19.60 -19.37
C ILE A 113 -27.16 20.13 -19.24
N LEU A 114 -26.17 19.23 -19.28
CA LEU A 114 -24.76 19.60 -19.19
C LEU A 114 -24.33 20.47 -20.38
N SER A 115 -23.84 21.68 -20.09
CA SER A 115 -23.22 22.52 -21.12
C SER A 115 -21.81 22.02 -21.45
N ARG A 116 -21.25 22.48 -22.58
CA ARG A 116 -19.85 22.22 -22.94
C ARG A 116 -18.87 22.66 -21.84
N ARG A 117 -19.17 23.76 -21.14
CA ARG A 117 -18.36 24.24 -20.00
C ARG A 117 -18.45 23.28 -18.81
N ASN A 118 -19.63 22.76 -18.49
CA ASN A 118 -19.80 21.75 -17.45
C ASN A 118 -19.03 20.48 -17.81
N ILE A 119 -19.12 20.02 -19.07
CA ILE A 119 -18.40 18.83 -19.56
C ILE A 119 -16.89 18.99 -19.40
N THR A 120 -16.32 20.10 -19.86
CA THR A 120 -14.87 20.37 -19.70
C THR A 120 -14.47 20.40 -18.23
N PHE A 121 -15.26 21.06 -17.38
CA PHE A 121 -15.00 21.10 -15.94
C PHE A 121 -15.03 19.70 -15.32
N LEU A 122 -16.09 18.92 -15.56
CA LEU A 122 -16.27 17.57 -15.03
C LEU A 122 -15.16 16.62 -15.53
N SER A 123 -14.80 16.70 -16.81
CA SER A 123 -13.69 15.93 -17.38
C SER A 123 -12.36 16.26 -16.67
N ASN A 124 -12.12 17.53 -16.34
CA ASN A 124 -10.95 17.94 -15.56
C ASN A 124 -10.98 17.40 -14.13
N ARG A 125 -12.15 17.36 -13.48
CA ARG A 125 -12.31 16.78 -12.13
C ARG A 125 -12.06 15.28 -12.13
N ILE A 126 -12.62 14.55 -13.10
CA ILE A 126 -12.34 13.11 -13.28
C ILE A 126 -10.86 12.86 -13.56
N ASN A 127 -10.19 13.71 -14.35
CA ASN A 127 -8.73 13.59 -14.54
C ASN A 127 -7.95 13.74 -13.24
N LYS A 128 -8.37 14.63 -12.34
CA LYS A 128 -7.72 14.78 -11.04
C LYS A 128 -7.96 13.56 -10.16
N LEU A 129 -9.18 13.02 -10.11
CA LEU A 129 -9.49 11.73 -9.48
C LEU A 129 -8.61 10.61 -10.02
N LEU A 130 -8.53 10.50 -11.34
CA LEU A 130 -7.69 9.52 -12.03
C LEU A 130 -6.23 9.63 -11.60
N PHE A 131 -5.69 10.84 -11.51
CA PHE A 131 -4.34 11.07 -11.04
C PHE A 131 -4.14 10.60 -9.60
N GLN A 132 -5.06 10.94 -8.68
CA GLN A 132 -4.97 10.58 -7.27
C GLN A 132 -5.05 9.05 -7.05
N ILE A 133 -5.97 8.38 -7.74
CA ILE A 133 -6.10 6.92 -7.72
C ILE A 133 -4.85 6.24 -8.32
N THR A 134 -4.32 6.79 -9.41
CA THR A 134 -3.09 6.26 -10.03
C THR A 134 -1.90 6.39 -9.08
N GLU A 135 -1.78 7.53 -8.40
CA GLU A 135 -0.73 7.75 -7.41
C GLU A 135 -0.81 6.74 -6.26
N PHE A 136 -2.00 6.51 -5.69
CA PHE A 136 -2.21 5.43 -4.72
C PHE A 136 -1.77 4.07 -5.25
N ARG A 137 -2.28 3.69 -6.42
CA ARG A 137 -1.98 2.41 -7.08
C ARG A 137 -0.47 2.21 -7.27
N ASP A 138 0.26 3.23 -7.71
CA ASP A 138 1.71 3.15 -7.93
C ASP A 138 2.49 2.98 -6.63
N GLN A 139 2.02 3.59 -5.54
CA GLN A 139 2.66 3.39 -4.23
C GLN A 139 2.43 1.97 -3.70
N PHE A 140 1.22 1.41 -3.83
CA PHE A 140 0.95 0.01 -3.50
C PHE A 140 1.77 -0.96 -4.37
N LYS A 141 1.89 -0.68 -5.67
CA LYS A 141 2.77 -1.45 -6.57
C LYS A 141 4.23 -1.41 -6.10
N ALA A 142 4.72 -0.27 -5.64
CA ALA A 142 6.08 -0.14 -5.12
C ALA A 142 6.29 -0.98 -3.86
N ILE A 143 5.29 -1.12 -2.99
CA ILE A 143 5.34 -2.03 -1.83
C ILE A 143 5.40 -3.49 -2.29
N ILE A 144 4.56 -3.91 -3.23
CA ILE A 144 4.58 -5.29 -3.78
C ILE A 144 5.97 -5.63 -4.31
N VAL A 145 6.55 -4.74 -5.12
CA VAL A 145 7.90 -4.94 -5.68
C VAL A 145 8.97 -5.01 -4.58
N ALA A 146 8.84 -4.23 -3.50
CA ALA A 146 9.76 -4.27 -2.39
C ALA A 146 9.65 -5.59 -1.60
N ILE A 147 8.43 -6.05 -1.31
CA ILE A 147 8.18 -7.34 -0.66
C ILE A 147 8.71 -8.49 -1.52
N ASP A 148 8.45 -8.50 -2.83
CA ASP A 148 8.96 -9.53 -3.75
C ASP A 148 10.51 -9.54 -3.79
N ALA A 149 11.16 -8.38 -3.64
CA ALA A 149 12.61 -8.30 -3.55
C ALA A 149 13.13 -8.83 -2.20
N GLU A 150 12.44 -8.52 -1.11
CA GLU A 150 12.73 -8.99 0.25
C GLU A 150 12.57 -10.50 0.37
N GLU A 151 11.52 -11.09 -0.21
CA GLU A 151 11.33 -12.55 -0.28
C GLU A 151 12.47 -13.25 -1.04
N LYS A 152 13.00 -12.63 -2.11
CA LYS A 152 14.16 -13.18 -2.83
C LYS A 152 15.41 -13.20 -1.97
N VAL A 153 15.65 -12.13 -1.20
CA VAL A 153 16.77 -12.11 -0.25
C VAL A 153 16.54 -13.14 0.84
N TRP A 154 15.34 -13.19 1.41
CA TRP A 154 14.93 -14.17 2.44
C TRP A 154 15.20 -15.61 2.01
N ASN A 155 14.87 -15.96 0.76
CA ASN A 155 15.09 -17.30 0.22
C ASN A 155 16.58 -17.68 0.08
N GLY A 156 17.50 -16.71 0.20
CA GLY A 156 18.93 -16.98 0.34
C GLY A 156 19.64 -17.49 -0.93
N THR A 157 18.96 -17.50 -2.07
CA THR A 157 19.46 -18.11 -3.33
C THR A 157 20.80 -17.56 -3.77
N ASN A 158 21.04 -16.25 -3.59
CA ASN A 158 22.29 -15.59 -3.96
C ASN A 158 23.46 -15.91 -3.01
N TYR A 159 23.18 -16.53 -1.86
CA TYR A 159 24.16 -16.82 -0.80
C TYR A 159 24.41 -18.32 -0.63
N GLY A 160 23.75 -19.18 -1.43
CA GLY A 160 23.81 -20.63 -1.25
C GLY A 160 23.15 -21.10 0.06
N ILE A 161 22.26 -20.28 0.62
CA ILE A 161 21.55 -20.52 1.89
C ILE A 161 20.10 -20.89 1.57
N ASN A 162 19.56 -21.91 2.25
CA ASN A 162 18.16 -22.33 2.14
C ASN A 162 17.27 -21.58 3.15
N SER A 163 17.22 -20.26 3.02
CA SER A 163 16.47 -19.34 3.87
C SER A 163 16.84 -19.37 5.37
N PHE A 164 15.92 -18.92 6.23
CA PHE A 164 16.13 -18.73 7.66
C PHE A 164 16.49 -19.99 8.48
N PRO A 165 16.08 -21.22 8.14
CA PRO A 165 16.51 -22.43 8.87
C PRO A 165 18.02 -22.62 8.92
N ASP A 166 18.74 -22.27 7.86
CA ASP A 166 20.21 -22.34 7.84
C ASP A 166 20.84 -21.30 8.77
N ILE A 167 20.19 -20.15 8.94
CA ILE A 167 20.57 -19.15 9.96
C ILE A 167 20.39 -19.73 11.35
N GLU A 168 19.26 -20.38 11.62
CA GLU A 168 18.98 -21.01 12.93
C GLU A 168 20.01 -22.11 13.23
N ASN A 169 20.31 -22.96 12.25
CA ASN A 169 21.35 -23.98 12.36
C ASN A 169 22.73 -23.36 12.63
N TYR A 170 23.08 -22.30 11.90
CA TYR A 170 24.33 -21.58 12.11
C TYR A 170 24.45 -21.04 13.54
N PHE A 171 23.39 -20.42 14.07
CA PHE A 171 23.39 -19.89 15.43
C PHE A 171 23.50 -21.00 16.48
N GLU A 172 22.92 -22.19 16.26
CA GLU A 172 23.15 -23.33 17.14
C GLU A 172 24.61 -23.84 17.11
N LEU A 173 25.28 -23.80 15.95
CA LEU A 173 26.70 -24.15 15.83
C LEU A 173 27.61 -23.20 16.64
N ILE A 174 27.34 -21.90 16.59
CA ILE A 174 28.18 -20.89 17.26
C ILE A 174 27.79 -20.64 18.73
N LYS A 175 26.70 -21.26 19.22
CA LYS A 175 26.13 -21.08 20.56
C LYS A 175 27.12 -21.20 21.70
N THR A 176 27.97 -22.23 21.69
CA THR A 176 28.95 -22.47 22.76
C THR A 176 29.97 -21.34 22.85
N ALA A 177 30.41 -20.79 21.72
CA ALA A 177 31.30 -19.63 21.69
C ALA A 177 30.54 -18.36 22.07
N GLY A 178 29.32 -18.19 21.57
CA GLY A 178 28.48 -17.02 21.81
C GLY A 178 28.11 -16.83 23.28
N ARG A 179 27.82 -17.92 24.00
CA ARG A 179 27.53 -17.90 25.46
C ARG A 179 28.67 -17.33 26.32
N LYS A 180 29.91 -17.29 25.81
CA LYS A 180 31.05 -16.69 26.52
C LYS A 180 31.03 -15.15 26.47
N ILE A 181 30.28 -14.57 25.54
CA ILE A 181 30.30 -13.12 25.23
C ILE A 181 28.92 -12.49 25.46
N TYR A 182 27.85 -13.24 25.20
CA TYR A 182 26.48 -12.75 25.20
C TYR A 182 25.57 -13.63 26.06
N LYS A 183 24.50 -13.02 26.60
CA LYS A 183 23.33 -13.75 27.08
C LYS A 183 22.63 -14.37 25.89
N TRP A 184 22.86 -15.66 25.65
CA TRP A 184 22.48 -16.31 24.40
C TRP A 184 20.97 -16.36 24.19
N GLU A 185 20.18 -16.44 25.27
CA GLU A 185 18.72 -16.37 25.19
C GLU A 185 18.24 -15.07 24.54
N ASN A 186 18.92 -13.94 24.80
CA ASN A 186 18.58 -12.66 24.18
C ASN A 186 18.88 -12.67 22.67
N ILE A 187 19.98 -13.32 22.25
CA ILE A 187 20.34 -13.44 20.84
C ILE A 187 19.29 -14.28 20.09
N LEU A 188 18.90 -15.42 20.67
CA LEU A 188 17.86 -16.26 20.09
C LEU A 188 16.52 -15.53 20.02
N ASN A 189 16.16 -14.77 21.06
CA ASN A 189 14.96 -13.95 21.05
C ASN A 189 15.00 -12.88 19.94
N SER A 190 16.12 -12.16 19.78
CA SER A 190 16.30 -11.22 18.68
C SER A 190 16.17 -11.90 17.31
N LEU A 191 16.75 -13.10 17.15
CA LEU A 191 16.64 -13.88 15.92
C LEU A 191 15.18 -14.27 15.61
N THR A 192 14.43 -14.70 16.62
CA THR A 192 13.00 -15.01 16.48
C THR A 192 12.18 -13.78 16.13
N ILE A 193 12.43 -12.63 16.79
CA ILE A 193 11.75 -11.37 16.47
C ILE A 193 12.05 -10.96 15.03
N PHE A 194 13.31 -11.04 14.61
CA PHE A 194 13.74 -10.73 13.25
C PHE A 194 13.01 -11.61 12.24
N LYS A 195 13.00 -12.94 12.45
CA LYS A 195 12.26 -13.91 11.63
C LYS A 195 10.78 -13.55 11.50
N ARG A 196 10.11 -13.29 12.64
CA ARG A 196 8.67 -12.97 12.70
C ARG A 196 8.35 -11.68 11.94
N GLY A 197 9.23 -10.68 12.02
CA GLY A 197 9.08 -9.43 11.30
C GLY A 197 8.89 -9.62 9.79
N PHE A 198 9.73 -10.44 9.16
CA PHE A 198 9.60 -10.75 7.72
C PHE A 198 8.30 -11.48 7.39
N LEU A 199 7.95 -12.51 8.17
CA LEU A 199 6.74 -13.30 7.91
C LEU A 199 5.49 -12.42 7.94
N VAL A 200 5.41 -11.50 8.90
CA VAL A 200 4.31 -10.53 9.00
C VAL A 200 4.28 -9.59 7.78
N THR A 201 5.44 -9.12 7.31
CA THR A 201 5.54 -8.31 6.08
C THR A 201 5.08 -9.10 4.84
N PHE A 202 5.43 -10.38 4.73
CA PHE A 202 5.05 -11.24 3.61
C PHE A 202 3.55 -11.57 3.62
N GLU A 203 2.96 -11.78 4.80
CA GLU A 203 1.51 -11.96 4.95
C GLU A 203 0.73 -10.74 4.47
N ALA A 204 1.25 -9.52 4.73
CA ALA A 204 0.64 -8.27 4.28
C ALA A 204 0.61 -8.11 2.75
N ARG A 205 1.42 -8.87 2.00
CA ARG A 205 1.49 -8.82 0.54
C ARG A 205 0.13 -8.99 -0.12
N ARG A 206 -0.71 -9.89 0.40
CA ARG A 206 -2.06 -10.15 -0.15
C ARG A 206 -2.98 -8.94 0.00
N GLU A 207 -2.92 -8.27 1.15
CA GLU A 207 -3.70 -7.06 1.42
C GLU A 207 -3.25 -5.92 0.49
N VAL A 208 -1.95 -5.72 0.35
CA VAL A 208 -1.36 -4.72 -0.55
C VAL A 208 -1.76 -5.00 -2.01
N GLU A 209 -1.73 -6.27 -2.43
CA GLU A 209 -2.13 -6.68 -3.78
C GLU A 209 -3.63 -6.47 -4.04
N SER A 210 -4.47 -6.73 -3.04
CA SER A 210 -5.92 -6.49 -3.12
C SER A 210 -6.21 -5.01 -3.41
N VAL A 211 -5.60 -4.09 -2.64
CA VAL A 211 -5.77 -2.64 -2.85
C VAL A 211 -5.23 -2.23 -4.21
N PHE A 212 -4.06 -2.73 -4.62
CA PHE A 212 -3.49 -2.45 -5.95
C PHE A 212 -4.45 -2.82 -7.07
N ARG A 213 -5.03 -4.02 -7.03
CA ARG A 213 -5.98 -4.51 -8.05
C ARG A 213 -7.24 -3.65 -8.10
N VAL A 214 -7.80 -3.31 -6.94
CA VAL A 214 -8.99 -2.45 -6.87
C VAL A 214 -8.69 -1.05 -7.40
N ALA A 215 -7.54 -0.47 -7.06
CA ALA A 215 -7.13 0.84 -7.57
C ALA A 215 -6.96 0.83 -9.10
N GLU A 216 -6.44 -0.25 -9.68
CA GLU A 216 -6.36 -0.42 -11.14
C GLU A 216 -7.74 -0.50 -11.80
N LEU A 217 -8.69 -1.23 -11.19
CA LEU A 217 -10.07 -1.30 -11.68
C LEU A 217 -10.74 0.07 -11.67
N VAL A 218 -10.62 0.83 -10.57
CA VAL A 218 -11.15 2.19 -10.49
C VAL A 218 -10.47 3.12 -11.50
N ARG A 219 -9.16 2.95 -11.73
CA ARG A 219 -8.44 3.71 -12.76
C ARG A 219 -9.03 3.49 -14.16
N ILE A 220 -9.32 2.25 -14.51
CA ILE A 220 -9.94 1.89 -15.80
C ILE A 220 -11.34 2.51 -15.91
N GLU A 221 -12.15 2.43 -14.85
CA GLU A 221 -13.48 3.03 -14.82
C GLU A 221 -13.42 4.56 -15.00
N LEU A 222 -12.48 5.23 -14.33
CA LEU A 222 -12.30 6.68 -14.46
C LEU A 222 -11.90 7.09 -15.89
N ILE A 223 -11.10 6.27 -16.58
CA ILE A 223 -10.76 6.49 -17.99
C ILE A 223 -12.03 6.37 -18.85
N GLN A 224 -12.85 5.33 -18.63
CA GLN A 224 -14.09 5.14 -19.37
C GLN A 224 -15.08 6.28 -19.12
N SER A 225 -15.32 6.61 -17.85
CA SER A 225 -16.18 7.72 -17.42
C SER A 225 -15.78 9.06 -18.06
N LYS A 226 -14.48 9.32 -18.16
CA LYS A 226 -13.95 10.52 -18.83
C LYS A 226 -14.29 10.54 -20.33
N GLU A 227 -14.11 9.43 -21.03
CA GLU A 227 -14.42 9.35 -22.46
C GLU A 227 -15.93 9.49 -22.72
N ILE A 228 -16.77 8.89 -21.87
CA ILE A 228 -18.22 9.07 -21.96
C ILE A 228 -18.59 10.55 -21.74
N ILE A 229 -18.05 11.21 -20.71
CA ILE A 229 -18.32 12.64 -20.46
C ILE A 229 -17.91 13.52 -21.65
N ARG A 230 -16.80 13.21 -22.32
CA ARG A 230 -16.37 13.94 -23.52
C ARG A 230 -17.33 13.77 -24.70
N GLY A 231 -17.95 12.60 -24.81
CA GLY A 231 -18.93 12.27 -25.85
C GLY A 231 -20.35 12.83 -25.60
N LEU A 232 -20.65 13.31 -24.40
CA LEU A 232 -21.97 13.82 -24.04
C LEU A 232 -22.36 15.07 -24.85
N ASN A 233 -23.27 14.93 -25.82
CA ASN A 233 -23.77 16.04 -26.63
C ASN A 233 -24.98 16.77 -25.99
N LYS A 234 -24.81 17.22 -24.72
CA LYS A 234 -25.74 18.06 -23.92
C LYS A 234 -26.96 17.39 -23.29
N ARG A 235 -26.97 16.06 -23.11
CA ARG A 235 -28.23 15.35 -22.85
C ARG A 235 -28.14 14.19 -21.86
N LYS A 236 -27.51 14.48 -20.72
CA LYS A 236 -27.53 13.57 -19.57
C LYS A 236 -28.68 13.93 -18.63
N ILE A 237 -29.42 12.92 -18.17
CA ILE A 237 -30.27 13.06 -16.99
C ILE A 237 -29.39 12.81 -15.76
N VAL A 238 -29.35 13.76 -14.84
CA VAL A 238 -28.74 13.55 -13.52
C VAL A 238 -29.87 13.15 -12.58
N SER A 239 -29.82 11.91 -12.12
CA SER A 239 -30.82 11.39 -11.19
C SER A 239 -30.52 11.81 -9.75
N ARG A 240 -31.55 11.81 -8.90
CA ARG A 240 -31.37 11.99 -7.45
C ARG A 240 -30.45 10.91 -6.85
N SER A 241 -30.49 9.70 -7.41
CA SER A 241 -29.62 8.59 -7.00
C SER A 241 -28.14 8.93 -7.22
N ASP A 242 -27.80 9.58 -8.33
CA ASP A 242 -26.41 9.97 -8.61
C ASP A 242 -25.86 10.94 -7.55
N LEU A 243 -26.66 11.95 -7.19
CA LEU A 243 -26.29 12.93 -6.17
C LEU A 243 -26.12 12.28 -4.79
N ILE A 244 -27.04 11.37 -4.41
CA ILE A 244 -26.97 10.64 -3.15
C ILE A 244 -25.72 9.74 -3.08
N ASN A 245 -25.39 9.04 -4.17
CA ASN A 245 -24.21 8.18 -4.20
C ASN A 245 -22.92 8.99 -4.11
N LEU A 246 -22.83 10.14 -4.80
CA LEU A 246 -21.67 11.03 -4.68
C LEU A 246 -21.53 11.59 -3.26
N GLU A 247 -22.63 12.01 -2.62
CA GLU A 247 -22.61 12.45 -1.22
C GLU A 247 -22.15 11.33 -0.27
N GLY A 248 -22.55 10.09 -0.54
CA GLY A 248 -22.07 8.92 0.21
C GLY A 248 -20.56 8.71 0.08
N VAL A 249 -19.98 8.97 -1.10
CA VAL A 249 -18.52 8.92 -1.31
C VAL A 249 -17.81 10.02 -0.53
N GLU A 250 -18.35 11.25 -0.53
CA GLU A 250 -17.79 12.39 0.23
C GLU A 250 -17.66 12.05 1.71
N LYS A 251 -18.76 11.59 2.32
CA LYS A 251 -18.80 11.20 3.74
C LYS A 251 -17.83 10.04 4.03
N LEU A 252 -17.77 9.06 3.14
CA LEU A 252 -16.85 7.95 3.31
C LEU A 252 -15.39 8.42 3.21
N ALA A 253 -15.06 9.30 2.27
CA ALA A 253 -13.70 9.83 2.12
C ALA A 253 -13.25 10.57 3.39
N GLU A 254 -14.12 11.37 4.01
CA GLU A 254 -13.85 12.06 5.27
C GLU A 254 -13.52 11.06 6.39
N VAL A 255 -14.38 10.05 6.60
CA VAL A 255 -14.18 9.00 7.60
C VAL A 255 -12.89 8.22 7.36
N VAL A 256 -12.64 7.82 6.11
CA VAL A 256 -11.46 7.03 5.75
C VAL A 256 -10.19 7.85 5.92
N SER A 257 -10.20 9.14 5.54
CA SER A 257 -9.06 10.04 5.71
C SER A 257 -8.68 10.18 7.18
N ALA A 258 -9.67 10.43 8.05
CA ALA A 258 -9.45 10.53 9.49
C ALA A 258 -8.88 9.23 10.09
N SER A 259 -9.36 8.07 9.63
CA SER A 259 -8.84 6.77 10.07
C SER A 259 -7.41 6.51 9.58
N TRP A 260 -7.07 6.99 8.37
CA TRP A 260 -5.80 6.70 7.71
C TRP A 260 -4.62 7.39 8.40
N ALA A 261 -4.84 8.61 8.90
CA ALA A 261 -3.86 9.40 9.65
C ALA A 261 -3.29 8.66 10.88
N GLU A 262 -4.07 7.74 11.45
CA GLU A 262 -3.73 7.00 12.65
C GLU A 262 -3.23 5.58 12.39
N LYS A 263 -3.38 5.05 11.16
CA LYS A 263 -3.00 3.66 10.85
C LYS A 263 -1.53 3.37 11.09
N ASP A 264 -0.63 4.25 10.67
CA ASP A 264 0.82 4.06 10.84
C ASP A 264 1.26 4.24 12.30
N LYS A 265 0.52 5.03 13.09
CA LYS A 265 0.81 5.31 14.50
C LYS A 265 0.23 4.26 15.45
N SER A 266 -0.81 3.55 15.01
CA SER A 266 -1.59 2.64 15.84
C SER A 266 -0.82 1.42 16.37
N GLY A 267 0.41 1.20 15.87
CA GLY A 267 1.46 0.49 16.61
C GLY A 267 1.00 -0.80 17.29
N ILE A 268 0.22 -1.65 16.62
CA ILE A 268 -0.15 -2.95 17.17
C ILE A 268 1.13 -3.78 17.25
N ILE A 269 1.82 -3.66 18.37
CA ILE A 269 2.98 -4.47 18.76
C ILE A 269 2.44 -5.88 18.86
N ILE A 270 2.80 -6.74 17.92
CA ILE A 270 2.51 -8.16 18.06
C ILE A 270 3.47 -8.69 19.14
N HIS A 271 2.96 -8.80 20.37
CA HIS A 271 3.62 -9.49 21.48
C HIS A 271 3.91 -10.96 21.12
#